data_AF-A0A7R8H245-F1
#
_entry.id   AF-A0A7R8H245-F1
#
_cell.length_a   1.000
_cell.length_b   1.000
_cell.length_c   1.000
_cell.angle_alpha   90.00
_cell.angle_beta   90.00
_cell.angle_gamma   90.00
#
_symmetry.space_group_name_H-M   'P 1'
#
loop_
_entity.id
_entity.type
_entity.pdbx_description
1 polymer ?
#
loop_
_entity_poly.entity_id
_entity_poly.type
_entity_poly.pdbx_seq_one_letter_code
_entity_poly.pdbx_strand_id
1 'polypeptide(L)'
;MNNFKHEDNQDILEKCITRIPYASLIALIMSWTGVGVFCGTLYRGVNLTLRMLQDVFHLDKGLGWIEPTQIAFIILASTMAAIALMILCRNSAKLICIIFIGITYIFWGLCDTDEIAWEDGFIDFYPFHFLFPNGTGRSYMEVRGTIEIKQFCKDYVEHAEIMFLLACFSSFIVILSLVHFLMTLSSNFAHIHNYSKFRNIHEITCESMILADKDLYPKI
;
A
#
# COMPACT_ATOMS: atom_id res chain seq x y z
N MET A 1 -45.06 -10.44 -32.51
CA MET A 1 -43.64 -10.80 -32.77
C MET A 1 -42.63 -9.69 -32.46
N ASN A 2 -43.05 -8.47 -32.06
CA ASN A 2 -42.10 -7.38 -31.71
C ASN A 2 -41.86 -7.22 -30.21
N ASN A 3 -42.71 -7.78 -29.33
CA ASN A 3 -42.52 -7.71 -27.88
C ASN A 3 -41.50 -8.74 -27.36
N PHE A 4 -41.41 -9.93 -27.97
CA PHE A 4 -40.47 -10.99 -27.55
C PHE A 4 -39.00 -10.62 -27.80
N LYS A 5 -38.73 -9.80 -28.84
CA LYS A 5 -37.38 -9.34 -29.18
C LYS A 5 -36.85 -8.23 -28.26
N HIS A 6 -37.74 -7.57 -27.52
CA HIS A 6 -37.39 -6.50 -26.58
C HIS A 6 -37.00 -7.07 -25.21
N GLU A 7 -37.65 -8.15 -24.76
CA GLU A 7 -37.26 -8.91 -23.55
C GLU A 7 -35.89 -9.57 -23.71
N ASP A 8 -35.61 -10.22 -24.86
CA ASP A 8 -34.29 -10.85 -25.11
C ASP A 8 -33.13 -9.84 -25.14
N ASN A 9 -33.34 -8.65 -25.74
CA ASN A 9 -32.30 -7.63 -25.81
C ASN A 9 -32.05 -6.97 -24.45
N GLN A 10 -33.07 -6.88 -23.60
CA GLN A 10 -32.97 -6.34 -22.25
C GLN A 10 -32.26 -7.34 -21.33
N ASP A 11 -32.55 -8.64 -21.44
CA ASP A 11 -31.84 -9.71 -20.74
C ASP A 11 -30.36 -9.84 -21.14
N ILE A 12 -30.03 -9.67 -22.42
CA ILE A 12 -28.65 -9.70 -22.92
C ILE A 12 -27.89 -8.43 -22.47
N LEU A 13 -28.56 -7.27 -22.47
CA LEU A 13 -27.98 -6.02 -21.98
C LEU A 13 -27.76 -6.07 -20.46
N GLU A 14 -28.68 -6.65 -19.69
CA GLU A 14 -28.53 -6.83 -18.23
C GLU A 14 -27.41 -7.83 -17.91
N LYS A 15 -27.28 -8.92 -18.70
CA LYS A 15 -26.15 -9.88 -18.65
C LYS A 15 -24.82 -9.25 -19.08
N CYS A 16 -24.83 -8.24 -19.94
CA CYS A 16 -23.65 -7.46 -20.35
C CYS A 16 -23.29 -6.38 -19.32
N ILE A 17 -24.28 -5.76 -18.68
CA ILE A 17 -24.09 -4.76 -17.60
C ILE A 17 -23.58 -5.45 -16.33
N THR A 18 -24.10 -6.63 -15.97
CA THR A 18 -23.55 -7.43 -14.85
C THR A 18 -22.16 -8.00 -15.13
N ARG A 19 -21.69 -7.96 -16.39
CA ARG A 19 -20.32 -8.35 -16.79
C ARG A 19 -19.28 -7.26 -16.56
N ILE A 20 -19.69 -6.01 -16.33
CA ILE A 20 -18.78 -4.96 -15.91
C ILE A 20 -18.39 -5.29 -14.46
N PRO A 21 -17.11 -5.52 -14.15
CA PRO A 21 -16.71 -5.97 -12.83
C PRO A 21 -16.70 -4.75 -11.89
N TYR A 22 -17.88 -4.23 -11.55
CA TYR A 22 -18.06 -3.09 -10.64
C TYR A 22 -17.33 -3.33 -9.32
N ALA A 23 -17.33 -4.58 -8.83
CA ALA A 23 -16.53 -5.00 -7.68
C ALA A 23 -15.02 -4.82 -7.87
N SER A 24 -14.48 -5.16 -9.04
CA SER A 24 -13.06 -4.94 -9.37
C SER A 24 -12.73 -3.46 -9.53
N LEU A 25 -13.65 -2.66 -10.09
CA LEU A 25 -13.49 -1.23 -10.26
C LEU A 25 -13.49 -0.49 -8.92
N ILE A 26 -14.42 -0.84 -8.02
CA ILE A 26 -14.45 -0.30 -6.65
C ILE A 26 -13.19 -0.69 -5.88
N ALA A 27 -12.76 -1.96 -5.99
CA ALA A 27 -11.51 -2.42 -5.36
C ALA A 27 -10.28 -1.69 -5.89
N LEU A 28 -10.23 -1.36 -7.19
CA LEU A 28 -9.16 -0.58 -7.80
C LEU A 28 -9.13 0.84 -7.25
N ILE A 29 -10.28 1.52 -7.17
CA ILE A 29 -10.39 2.87 -6.63
C ILE A 29 -9.97 2.90 -5.16
N MET A 30 -10.50 2.00 -4.34
CA MET A 30 -10.12 1.87 -2.93
C MET A 30 -8.63 1.59 -2.75
N SER A 31 -8.04 0.76 -3.63
CA SER A 31 -6.61 0.48 -3.62
C SER A 31 -5.78 1.72 -3.98
N TRP A 32 -6.17 2.49 -4.99
CA TRP A 32 -5.46 3.71 -5.41
C TRP A 32 -5.54 4.80 -4.34
N THR A 33 -6.72 4.99 -3.74
CA THR A 33 -6.91 5.92 -2.63
C THR A 33 -6.06 5.50 -1.43
N GLY A 34 -6.06 4.22 -1.06
CA GLY A 34 -5.26 3.71 0.06
C GLY A 34 -3.75 3.86 -0.14
N VAL A 35 -3.24 3.64 -1.36
CA VAL A 35 -1.83 3.89 -1.70
C VAL A 35 -1.49 5.38 -1.60
N GLY A 36 -2.37 6.27 -2.08
CA GLY A 36 -2.19 7.71 -1.97
C GLY A 36 -2.12 8.18 -0.52
N VAL A 37 -3.03 7.69 0.33
CA VAL A 37 -3.03 7.98 1.77
C VAL A 37 -1.76 7.45 2.42
N PHE A 38 -1.37 6.20 2.16
CA PHE A 38 -0.17 5.58 2.71
C PHE A 38 1.11 6.34 2.35
N CYS A 39 1.31 6.65 1.06
CA CYS A 39 2.47 7.43 0.59
C CYS A 39 2.47 8.86 1.17
N GLY A 40 1.30 9.50 1.26
CA GLY A 40 1.17 10.83 1.85
C GLY A 40 1.49 10.86 3.34
N THR A 41 1.01 9.87 4.10
CA THR A 41 1.31 9.73 5.54
C THR A 41 2.79 9.42 5.76
N LEU A 42 3.41 8.57 4.93
CA LEU A 42 4.83 8.26 5.01
C LEU A 42 5.70 9.48 4.70
N TYR A 43 5.36 10.24 3.64
CA TYR A 43 6.07 11.46 3.30
C TYR A 43 6.04 12.47 4.46
N ARG A 44 4.86 12.67 5.07
CA ARG A 44 4.74 13.53 6.26
C ARG A 44 5.51 12.99 7.46
N GLY A 45 5.48 11.68 7.70
CA GLY A 45 6.22 11.02 8.78
C GLY A 45 7.73 11.22 8.64
N VAL A 46 8.28 10.97 7.45
CA VAL A 46 9.71 11.19 7.17
C VAL A 46 10.08 12.66 7.37
N ASN A 47 9.24 13.58 6.90
CA ASN A 47 9.47 15.02 7.05
C ASN A 47 9.43 15.47 8.53
N LEU A 48 8.56 14.87 9.36
CA LEU A 48 8.53 15.08 10.81
C LEU A 48 9.80 14.55 11.49
N THR A 49 10.25 13.35 11.12
CA THR A 49 11.51 12.79 11.64
C THR A 49 12.71 13.65 11.28
N LEU A 50 12.72 14.23 10.08
CA LEU A 50 13.77 15.15 9.64
C LEU A 50 13.79 16.43 10.48
N ARG A 51 12.62 17.01 10.75
CA ARG A 51 12.50 18.20 11.61
C ARG A 51 12.89 17.91 13.04
N MET A 52 12.48 16.77 13.59
CA MET A 52 12.92 16.32 14.91
C MET A 52 14.46 16.25 14.99
N LEU A 53 15.11 15.75 13.93
CA LEU A 53 16.57 15.64 13.87
C LEU A 53 17.26 17.02 13.79
N GLN A 54 16.61 18.00 13.18
CA GLN A 54 17.11 19.38 13.09
C GLN A 54 16.85 20.17 14.39
N ASP A 55 15.62 20.11 14.90
CA ASP A 55 15.15 20.91 16.02
C ASP A 55 15.69 20.42 17.37
N VAL A 56 15.81 19.10 17.55
CA VAL A 56 16.25 18.48 18.82
C VAL A 56 17.74 18.16 18.84
N PHE A 57 18.31 17.72 17.71
CA PHE A 57 19.72 17.31 17.64
C PHE A 57 20.63 18.32 16.93
N HIS A 58 20.10 19.45 16.46
CA HIS A 58 20.86 20.53 15.78
C HIS A 58 21.74 20.03 14.62
N LEU A 59 21.29 19.00 13.90
CA LEU A 59 22.01 18.38 12.81
C LEU A 59 21.73 19.09 11.47
N ASP A 60 22.27 20.29 11.29
CA ASP A 60 22.08 21.09 10.07
C ASP A 60 22.95 20.64 8.87
N LYS A 61 24.07 19.94 9.12
CA LYS A 61 25.18 19.84 8.16
C LYS A 61 25.10 18.70 7.13
N GLY A 62 24.08 17.84 7.17
CA GLY A 62 24.10 16.58 6.40
C GLY A 62 23.09 16.43 5.25
N LEU A 63 21.97 17.17 5.25
CA LEU A 63 20.78 16.75 4.49
C LEU A 63 20.34 17.66 3.33
N GLY A 64 21.05 18.75 3.02
CA GLY A 64 20.63 19.70 1.97
C GLY A 64 20.67 19.18 0.51
N TRP A 65 21.16 17.97 0.28
CA TRP A 65 21.32 17.38 -1.07
C TRP A 65 20.22 16.38 -1.44
N ILE A 66 19.38 15.97 -0.49
CA ILE A 66 18.38 14.91 -0.69
C ILE A 66 17.02 15.44 -1.19
N GLU A 67 16.76 16.74 -1.04
CA GLU A 67 15.41 17.29 -1.07
C GLU A 67 14.81 17.53 -2.48
N PRO A 68 15.51 18.02 -3.52
CA PRO A 68 14.85 18.32 -4.80
C PRO A 68 14.94 17.19 -5.84
N THR A 69 16.06 16.46 -5.87
CA THR A 69 16.41 15.55 -6.98
C THR A 69 15.96 14.11 -6.73
N GLN A 70 15.95 13.65 -5.47
CA GLN A 70 15.39 12.33 -5.15
C GLN A 70 13.87 12.30 -5.24
N ILE A 71 13.17 13.38 -4.86
CA ILE A 71 11.69 13.42 -4.88
C ILE A 71 11.14 13.23 -6.30
N ALA A 72 11.79 13.80 -7.33
CA ALA A 72 11.37 13.65 -8.72
C ALA A 72 11.58 12.23 -9.29
N PHE A 73 12.73 11.62 -9.01
CA PHE A 73 13.00 10.23 -9.41
C PHE A 73 12.15 9.22 -8.62
N ILE A 74 11.83 9.51 -7.35
CA ILE A 74 10.94 8.72 -6.50
C ILE A 74 9.51 8.73 -7.03
N ILE A 75 8.98 9.87 -7.51
CA ILE A 75 7.61 9.93 -8.04
C ILE A 75 7.46 9.09 -9.31
N LEU A 76 8.42 9.15 -10.24
CA LEU A 76 8.43 8.35 -11.47
C LEU A 76 8.74 6.87 -11.25
N ALA A 77 9.64 6.56 -10.31
CA ALA A 77 9.85 5.20 -9.85
C ALA A 77 8.63 4.68 -9.08
N SER A 78 7.87 5.53 -8.38
CA SER A 78 6.70 5.13 -7.58
C SER A 78 5.55 4.65 -8.43
N THR A 79 5.35 5.14 -9.65
CA THR A 79 4.26 4.68 -10.51
C THR A 79 4.56 3.33 -11.15
N MET A 80 5.80 3.13 -11.62
CA MET A 80 6.26 1.83 -12.15
C MET A 80 6.47 0.80 -11.02
N ALA A 81 6.93 1.24 -9.85
CA ALA A 81 7.04 0.41 -8.66
C ALA A 81 5.68 0.15 -8.01
N ALA A 82 4.70 1.06 -8.00
CA ALA A 82 3.39 0.85 -7.36
C ALA A 82 2.67 -0.37 -7.94
N ILE A 83 2.81 -0.63 -9.24
CA ILE A 83 2.22 -1.81 -9.87
C ILE A 83 2.97 -3.09 -9.44
N ALA A 84 4.31 -3.07 -9.43
CA ALA A 84 5.13 -4.20 -8.98
C ALA A 84 5.07 -4.44 -7.44
N LEU A 85 4.84 -3.37 -6.69
CA LEU A 85 4.84 -3.29 -5.24
C LEU A 85 3.43 -3.52 -4.70
N MET A 86 2.32 -3.21 -5.38
CA MET A 86 0.99 -3.66 -4.91
C MET A 86 0.91 -5.19 -4.72
N ILE A 87 1.69 -5.94 -5.49
CA ILE A 87 1.82 -7.40 -5.37
C ILE A 87 2.81 -7.79 -4.25
N LEU A 88 3.94 -7.08 -4.10
CA LEU A 88 5.02 -7.40 -3.15
C LEU A 88 4.80 -6.81 -1.72
N CYS A 89 4.22 -5.62 -1.65
CA CYS A 89 3.90 -4.79 -0.47
C CYS A 89 2.94 -5.50 0.48
N ARG A 90 2.09 -6.42 0.01
CA ARG A 90 1.25 -7.22 0.91
C ARG A 90 2.06 -8.04 1.93
N ASN A 91 3.27 -8.48 1.55
CA ASN A 91 4.15 -9.24 2.45
C ASN A 91 5.18 -8.34 3.15
N SER A 92 5.74 -7.33 2.46
CA SER A 92 6.74 -6.44 3.06
C SER A 92 6.16 -5.31 3.93
N ALA A 93 4.94 -4.81 3.65
CA ALA A 93 4.32 -3.76 4.46
C ALA A 93 4.00 -4.24 5.88
N LYS A 94 3.67 -5.52 6.07
CA LYS A 94 3.49 -6.08 7.41
C LYS A 94 4.78 -5.99 8.23
N LEU A 95 5.91 -6.35 7.62
CA LEU A 95 7.21 -6.29 8.27
C LEU A 95 7.60 -4.84 8.58
N ILE A 96 7.37 -3.93 7.63
CA ILE A 96 7.65 -2.50 7.81
C ILE A 96 6.78 -1.92 8.93
N CYS A 97 5.47 -2.19 8.94
CA CYS A 97 4.58 -1.77 10.02
C CYS A 97 5.00 -2.35 11.37
N ILE A 98 5.40 -3.63 11.45
CA ILE A 98 5.87 -4.24 12.70
C ILE A 98 7.14 -3.55 13.20
N ILE A 99 8.10 -3.25 12.32
CA ILE A 99 9.32 -2.51 12.68
C ILE A 99 8.97 -1.11 13.20
N PHE A 100 8.11 -0.38 12.51
CA PHE A 100 7.69 0.97 12.94
C PHE A 100 6.90 0.95 14.24
N ILE A 101 6.00 -0.01 14.44
CA ILE A 101 5.27 -0.19 15.71
C ILE A 101 6.23 -0.53 16.86
N GLY A 102 7.26 -1.34 16.58
CA GLY A 102 8.32 -1.62 17.56
C GLY A 102 9.09 -0.36 17.95
N ILE A 103 9.45 0.46 16.95
CA ILE A 103 10.13 1.75 17.18
C ILE A 103 9.24 2.69 18.01
N THR A 104 7.95 2.83 17.69
CA THR A 104 7.04 3.69 18.47
C THR A 104 6.85 3.17 19.89
N TYR A 105 6.75 1.86 20.10
CA TYR A 105 6.62 1.28 21.43
C TYR A 105 7.86 1.53 22.30
N ILE A 106 9.06 1.45 21.70
CA ILE A 106 10.31 1.79 22.39
C ILE A 106 10.33 3.27 22.79
N PHE A 107 9.93 4.18 21.90
CA PHE A 107 9.88 5.61 22.21
C PHE A 107 8.82 5.97 23.25
N TRP A 108 7.67 5.29 23.21
CA TRP A 108 6.63 5.44 24.22
C TRP A 108 7.12 4.97 25.59
N GLY A 109 7.74 3.78 25.64
CA GLY A 109 8.36 3.26 26.86
C GLY A 109 9.51 4.12 27.37
N LEU A 110 10.27 4.77 26.49
CA LEU A 110 11.28 5.75 26.87
C LEU A 110 10.62 6.95 27.56
N CYS A 111 9.60 7.56 26.94
CA CYS A 111 8.90 8.74 27.47
C CYS A 111 8.04 8.50 28.73
N ASP A 112 7.72 7.24 29.06
CA ASP A 112 6.94 6.85 30.25
C ASP A 112 7.82 6.57 31.50
N THR A 113 9.15 6.66 31.37
CA THR A 113 10.08 6.35 32.48
C THR A 113 10.08 7.44 33.56
N ASP A 114 9.98 7.05 34.83
CA ASP A 114 9.97 7.97 35.99
C ASP A 114 11.24 8.85 36.10
N GLU A 115 12.38 8.43 35.53
CA GLU A 115 13.63 9.22 35.47
C GLU A 115 13.51 10.49 34.62
N ILE A 116 12.50 10.57 33.75
CA ILE A 116 12.23 11.75 32.91
C ILE A 116 11.21 12.67 33.59
N ALA A 117 10.99 12.52 34.90
CA ALA A 117 10.18 13.42 35.70
C ALA A 117 10.54 14.88 35.37
N TRP A 118 9.50 15.62 34.99
CA TRP A 118 9.46 16.89 34.24
C TRP A 118 10.23 18.08 34.82
N GLU A 119 11.14 17.86 35.77
CA GLU A 119 11.99 18.88 36.39
C GLU A 119 13.48 18.74 36.04
N ASP A 120 14.02 17.51 35.86
CA ASP A 120 15.45 17.26 35.57
C ASP A 120 15.67 16.09 34.57
N GLY A 121 14.72 15.89 33.66
CA GLY A 121 14.80 14.83 32.66
C GLY A 121 16.09 14.90 31.82
N PHE A 122 16.70 13.74 31.59
CA PHE A 122 17.91 13.58 30.80
C PHE A 122 17.78 12.33 29.90
N ILE A 123 17.99 12.50 28.60
CA ILE A 123 17.98 11.38 27.64
C ILE A 123 19.34 11.32 26.94
N ASP A 124 20.10 10.25 27.21
CA ASP A 124 21.39 9.99 26.55
C ASP A 124 21.19 9.10 25.31
N PHE A 125 21.39 9.64 24.11
CA PHE A 125 21.37 8.89 22.85
C PHE A 125 22.75 8.37 22.44
N TYR A 126 23.77 8.44 23.29
CA TYR A 126 25.10 7.89 23.02
C TYR A 126 25.12 6.40 22.58
N PRO A 127 24.24 5.50 23.07
CA PRO A 127 24.14 4.14 22.54
C PRO A 127 23.83 4.09 21.02
N PHE A 128 23.22 5.14 20.49
CA PHE A 128 22.89 5.31 19.08
C PHE A 128 23.90 6.19 18.33
N HIS A 129 25.11 6.43 18.85
CA HIS A 129 26.12 7.27 18.19
C HIS A 129 26.43 6.84 16.75
N PHE A 130 26.23 5.56 16.41
CA PHE A 130 26.42 5.03 15.06
C PHE A 130 25.48 5.66 14.02
N LEU A 131 24.33 6.17 14.46
CA LEU A 131 23.32 6.80 13.61
C LEU A 131 23.68 8.26 13.28
N PHE A 132 24.60 8.85 14.05
CA PHE A 132 25.03 10.23 13.90
C PHE A 132 26.22 10.33 12.94
N PRO A 133 26.32 11.42 12.16
CA PRO A 133 27.45 11.63 11.25
C PRO A 133 28.78 11.67 12.02
N ASN A 134 29.85 11.22 11.35
CA ASN A 134 31.19 11.20 11.95
C ASN A 134 31.63 12.61 12.37
N GLY A 135 32.05 12.75 13.63
CA GLY A 135 32.49 14.02 14.21
C GLY A 135 31.42 14.75 15.05
N THR A 136 30.27 14.14 15.30
CA THR A 136 29.25 14.69 16.21
C THR A 136 29.71 14.60 17.67
N GLY A 137 29.72 15.72 18.40
CA GLY A 137 30.14 15.76 19.81
C GLY A 137 29.08 15.17 20.76
N ARG A 138 29.52 14.64 21.91
CA ARG A 138 28.61 14.00 22.89
C ARG A 138 27.48 14.92 23.39
N SER A 139 27.76 16.21 23.52
CA SER A 139 26.77 17.22 23.94
C SER A 139 25.58 17.36 22.98
N TYR A 140 25.73 16.97 21.71
CA TYR A 140 24.66 17.01 20.71
C TYR A 140 23.89 15.69 20.60
N MET A 141 24.28 14.68 21.37
CA MET A 141 23.61 13.38 21.46
C MET A 141 22.84 13.24 22.78
N GLU A 142 22.78 14.30 23.56
CA GLU A 142 22.09 14.36 24.85
C GLU A 142 20.96 15.38 24.73
N VAL A 143 19.73 14.96 25.04
CA VAL A 143 18.59 15.88 25.11
C VAL A 143 18.42 16.27 26.57
N ARG A 144 18.59 17.56 26.89
CA ARG A 144 18.60 18.06 28.26
C ARG A 144 17.58 19.17 28.43
N GLY A 145 16.81 19.08 29.51
CA GLY A 145 15.91 20.15 29.92
C GLY A 145 14.45 19.92 29.53
N THR A 146 13.59 20.56 30.30
CA THR A 146 12.15 20.29 30.32
C THR A 146 11.44 20.70 29.03
N ILE A 147 11.99 21.68 28.29
CA ILE A 147 11.43 22.18 27.04
C ILE A 147 11.70 21.20 25.89
N GLU A 148 12.96 20.80 25.69
CA GLU A 148 13.36 19.92 24.59
C GLU A 148 12.74 18.53 24.73
N ILE A 149 12.66 18.01 25.96
CA ILE A 149 12.04 16.71 26.26
C ILE A 149 10.53 16.75 25.99
N LYS A 150 9.86 17.84 26.39
CA LYS A 150 8.45 18.04 26.09
C LYS A 150 8.20 18.08 24.58
N GLN A 151 9.05 18.80 23.85
CA GLN A 151 8.93 18.90 22.40
C GLN A 151 9.14 17.52 21.75
N PHE A 152 10.13 16.75 22.19
CA PHE A 152 10.38 15.39 21.71
C PHE A 152 9.21 14.43 22.00
N CYS A 153 8.86 14.23 23.27
CA CYS A 153 7.87 13.23 23.68
C CYS A 153 6.44 13.59 23.29
N LYS A 154 6.09 14.89 23.30
CA LYS A 154 4.71 15.33 23.03
C LYS A 154 4.52 15.82 21.59
N ASP A 155 5.38 16.72 21.11
CA ASP A 155 5.17 17.35 19.81
C ASP A 155 5.61 16.48 18.62
N TYR A 156 6.56 15.56 18.80
CA TYR A 156 6.99 14.64 17.73
C TYR A 156 6.50 13.21 17.94
N VAL A 157 6.75 12.57 19.09
CA VAL A 157 6.44 11.14 19.29
C VAL A 157 4.93 10.86 19.25
N GLU A 158 4.11 11.58 20.01
CA GLU A 158 2.64 11.40 20.03
C GLU A 158 2.00 11.72 18.66
N HIS A 159 2.45 12.80 18.01
CA HIS A 159 1.95 13.16 16.68
C HIS A 159 2.36 12.15 15.59
N ALA A 160 3.58 11.61 15.65
CA ALA A 160 4.04 10.59 14.71
C ALA A 160 3.24 9.28 14.88
N GLU A 161 2.94 8.88 16.12
CA GLU A 161 2.15 7.68 16.43
C GLU A 161 0.80 7.69 15.69
N ILE A 162 0.06 8.79 15.77
CA ILE A 162 -1.26 8.92 15.14
C ILE A 162 -1.15 8.79 13.61
N MET A 163 -0.12 9.38 13.00
CA MET A 163 0.10 9.25 11.55
C MET A 163 0.44 7.81 11.15
N PHE A 164 1.19 7.08 11.97
CA PHE A 164 1.53 5.67 11.72
C PHE A 164 0.33 4.73 11.91
N LEU A 165 -0.53 4.98 12.90
CA LEU A 165 -1.77 4.21 13.08
C LEU A 165 -2.70 4.35 11.87
N LEU A 166 -2.86 5.57 11.35
CA LEU A 166 -3.62 5.82 10.12
C LEU A 166 -3.00 5.12 8.89
N ALA A 167 -1.67 5.09 8.79
CA ALA A 167 -0.97 4.36 7.73
C ALA A 167 -1.20 2.84 7.82
N CYS A 168 -1.19 2.27 9.03
CA CYS A 168 -1.46 0.84 9.26
C CYS A 168 -2.90 0.47 8.87
N PHE A 169 -3.88 1.29 9.26
CA PHE A 169 -5.27 1.08 8.89
C PHE A 169 -5.48 1.16 7.37
N SER A 170 -4.82 2.12 6.72
CA SER A 170 -4.84 2.26 5.26
C SER A 170 -4.24 1.03 4.55
N SER A 171 -3.12 0.51 5.06
CA SER A 171 -2.48 -0.70 4.54
C SER A 171 -3.40 -1.93 4.65
N PHE A 172 -4.12 -2.06 5.76
CA PHE A 172 -5.10 -3.14 5.93
C PHE A 172 -6.25 -3.07 4.90
N ILE A 173 -6.79 -1.87 4.67
CA ILE A 173 -7.84 -1.65 3.65
C ILE A 173 -7.34 -1.99 2.24
N VAL A 174 -6.10 -1.62 1.89
CA VAL A 174 -5.49 -1.97 0.60
C VAL A 174 -5.35 -3.49 0.45
N ILE A 175 -4.92 -4.18 1.51
CA ILE A 175 -4.80 -5.64 1.50
C ILE A 175 -6.16 -6.31 1.27
N LEU A 176 -7.21 -5.89 1.98
CA LEU A 176 -8.56 -6.42 1.79
C LEU A 176 -9.08 -6.17 0.38
N SER A 177 -8.88 -4.95 -0.15
CA SER A 177 -9.28 -4.57 -1.50
C SER A 177 -8.58 -5.44 -2.56
N LEU A 178 -7.28 -5.70 -2.39
CA LEU A 178 -6.51 -6.52 -3.33
C LEU A 178 -6.89 -8.01 -3.26
N VAL A 179 -7.17 -8.56 -2.07
CA VAL A 179 -7.69 -9.93 -1.94
C VAL A 179 -9.00 -10.07 -2.70
N HIS A 180 -9.92 -9.12 -2.51
CA HIS A 180 -11.21 -9.11 -3.20
C HIS A 180 -11.06 -8.96 -4.71
N PHE A 181 -10.12 -8.11 -5.16
CA PHE A 181 -9.79 -7.95 -6.57
C PHE A 181 -9.25 -9.26 -7.19
N LEU A 182 -8.28 -9.91 -6.53
CA LEU A 182 -7.69 -11.17 -7.01
C LEU A 182 -8.70 -12.32 -7.03
N MET A 183 -9.59 -12.39 -6.04
CA MET A 183 -10.68 -13.38 -6.04
C MET A 183 -11.59 -13.19 -7.26
N THR A 184 -12.00 -11.94 -7.53
CA THR A 184 -12.84 -11.61 -8.69
C THR A 184 -12.11 -11.88 -10.00
N LEU A 185 -10.82 -11.56 -10.08
CA LEU A 185 -9.99 -11.82 -11.25
C LEU A 185 -9.83 -13.32 -11.52
N SER A 186 -9.62 -14.13 -10.49
CA SER A 186 -9.47 -15.59 -10.61
C SER A 186 -10.76 -16.24 -11.14
N SER A 187 -11.92 -15.78 -10.66
CA SER A 187 -13.23 -16.23 -11.15
C SER A 187 -13.43 -15.87 -12.62
N ASN A 188 -13.09 -14.64 -13.01
CA ASN A 188 -13.20 -14.16 -14.39
C ASN A 188 -12.23 -14.90 -15.34
N PHE A 189 -10.99 -15.12 -14.90
CA PHE A 189 -9.99 -15.86 -15.67
C PHE A 189 -10.42 -17.32 -15.89
N ALA A 190 -10.90 -17.99 -14.83
CA ALA A 190 -11.43 -19.34 -14.94
C ALA A 190 -12.64 -19.42 -15.88
N HIS A 191 -13.57 -18.48 -15.80
CA HIS A 191 -14.74 -18.42 -16.67
C HIS A 191 -14.35 -18.27 -18.15
N ILE A 192 -13.44 -17.36 -18.49
CA ILE A 192 -13.00 -17.14 -19.88
C ILE A 192 -12.24 -18.35 -20.43
N HIS A 193 -11.33 -18.92 -19.63
CA HIS A 193 -10.56 -20.11 -20.02
C HIS A 193 -11.45 -21.34 -20.22
N ASN A 194 -12.44 -21.54 -19.35
CA ASN A 194 -13.37 -22.66 -19.49
C ASN A 194 -14.29 -22.45 -20.70
N TYR A 195 -14.80 -21.24 -20.91
CA TYR A 195 -15.66 -20.94 -22.06
C TYR A 195 -14.97 -21.16 -23.41
N SER A 196 -13.69 -20.78 -23.54
CA SER A 196 -12.93 -21.02 -24.78
C SER A 196 -12.75 -22.52 -25.05
N LYS A 197 -12.49 -23.32 -24.00
CA LYS A 197 -12.40 -24.78 -24.11
C LYS A 197 -13.73 -25.42 -24.51
N PHE A 198 -14.84 -25.00 -23.89
CA PHE A 198 -16.18 -25.50 -24.24
C PHE A 198 -16.56 -25.14 -25.69
N ARG A 199 -16.26 -23.92 -26.14
CA ARG A 199 -16.48 -23.50 -27.53
C ARG A 199 -15.73 -24.38 -28.53
N ASN A 200 -14.44 -24.65 -28.28
CA ASN A 200 -13.64 -25.50 -29.17
C ASN A 200 -14.18 -26.93 -29.25
N ILE A 201 -14.65 -27.50 -28.13
CA ILE A 201 -15.25 -28.85 -28.12
C ILE A 201 -16.55 -28.87 -28.95
N HIS A 202 -17.38 -27.84 -28.80
CA HIS A 202 -18.66 -27.76 -29.51
C HIS A 202 -18.46 -27.57 -31.03
N GLU A 203 -17.43 -26.83 -31.44
CA GLU A 203 -17.04 -26.63 -32.83
C GLU A 203 -16.58 -27.97 -33.46
N ILE A 204 -15.70 -28.71 -32.78
CA ILE A 204 -15.24 -30.04 -33.23
C ILE A 204 -16.42 -31.04 -33.30
N THR A 205 -17.31 -31.01 -32.30
CA THR A 205 -18.49 -31.90 -32.28
C THR A 205 -19.42 -31.59 -33.45
N CYS A 206 -19.64 -30.30 -33.76
CA CYS A 206 -20.45 -29.88 -34.90
C CYS A 206 -19.81 -30.29 -36.24
N GLU A 207 -18.49 -30.10 -36.39
CA GLU A 207 -17.76 -30.51 -37.58
C GLU A 207 -17.84 -32.02 -37.82
N SER A 208 -17.75 -32.82 -36.75
CA SER A 208 -17.90 -34.28 -36.85
C SER A 208 -19.30 -34.73 -37.27
N MET A 209 -20.36 -34.02 -36.84
CA MET A 209 -21.72 -34.32 -37.29
C MET A 209 -21.93 -33.97 -38.77
N ILE A 210 -21.35 -32.86 -39.23
CA ILE A 210 -21.43 -32.44 -40.63
C ILE A 210 -20.67 -33.42 -41.54
N LEU A 211 -19.54 -33.97 -41.09
CA LEU A 211 -18.82 -35.02 -41.82
C LEU A 211 -19.61 -36.34 -41.86
N ALA A 212 -20.19 -36.76 -40.74
CA ALA A 212 -21.05 -37.95 -40.69
C ALA A 212 -22.28 -37.83 -41.60
N ASP A 213 -22.88 -36.64 -41.71
CA ASP A 213 -24.00 -36.37 -42.63
C ASP A 213 -23.55 -36.44 -44.11
N LYS A 214 -22.37 -35.93 -44.44
CA LYS A 214 -21.79 -36.04 -45.79
C LYS A 214 -21.45 -37.47 -46.20
N ASP A 215 -21.00 -38.31 -45.26
CA ASP A 215 -20.76 -39.73 -45.50
C ASP A 215 -22.08 -40.52 -45.66
N LEU A 216 -23.15 -40.08 -45.01
CA LEU A 216 -24.49 -40.68 -45.10
C LEU A 216 -25.21 -40.31 -46.41
N TYR A 217 -24.92 -39.15 -46.99
CA TYR A 217 -25.44 -38.73 -48.29
C TYR A 217 -24.30 -38.26 -49.20
N PRO A 218 -23.51 -39.19 -49.77
CA PRO A 218 -22.47 -38.82 -50.71
C PRO A 218 -23.13 -38.17 -51.94
N LYS A 219 -22.82 -36.91 -52.21
CA LYS A 219 -23.17 -36.29 -53.49
C LYS A 219 -22.44 -37.05 -54.59
N ILE A 220 -23.22 -37.80 -55.38
CA ILE A 220 -22.82 -38.38 -56.67
C ILE A 220 -22.49 -37.24 -57.64
#